data_AF-F0UL30-F1
#
_entry.id   AF-F0UL30-F1
#
_cell.length_a   1.000
_cell.length_b   1.000
_cell.length_c   1.000
_cell.angle_alpha   90.00
_cell.angle_beta   90.00
_cell.angle_gamma   90.00
#
_symmetry.space_group_name_H-M   'P 1'
#
loop_
_entity.id
_entity.type
_entity.pdbx_description
1 polymer ?
#
loop_
_entity_poly.entity_id
_entity_poly.type
_entity_poly.pdbx_seq_one_letter_code
_entity_poly.pdbx_strand_id
1 'polypeptide(L)'
;MEFPDIYLLLSILKDASIPVCVVGEFALNYYNVPRVVHDLELCVPANDLSRASSILEAQKDVVEKVSDNEYNIYTEYKRGFPRFHVLTTSFCVVLFTDEYCGLNPLQQNLVSKQEHEGAKDNYSKQILDCFSAGQLTILPLPQFAPFFIGFCRSYVKKQEITSAIAAEMLVDGMDLKEEWCWTHFESEKVTKCMRERQTALPPGSTPVYWITPQQRDK
;
A
#
# COMPACT_ATOMS: atom_id res chain seq x y z
N MET A 1 -1.72 6.84 14.98
CA MET A 1 -2.49 7.33 13.82
C MET A 1 -3.93 6.99 14.11
N GLU A 2 -4.81 7.99 14.14
CA GLU A 2 -6.18 7.81 14.60
C GLU A 2 -7.17 7.88 13.44
N PHE A 3 -8.25 7.10 13.52
CA PHE A 3 -9.27 7.06 12.48
C PHE A 3 -9.91 8.42 12.14
N PRO A 4 -10.24 9.30 13.12
CA PRO A 4 -10.81 10.61 12.80
C PRO A 4 -9.92 11.47 11.90
N ASP A 5 -8.60 11.42 12.09
CA ASP A 5 -7.66 12.19 11.25
C ASP A 5 -7.62 11.64 9.82
N ILE A 6 -7.55 10.32 9.66
CA ILE A 6 -7.62 9.67 8.35
C ILE A 6 -8.93 10.05 7.65
N TYR A 7 -10.05 9.94 8.35
CA TYR A 7 -11.37 10.23 7.79
C TYR A 7 -11.52 11.70 7.40
N LEU A 8 -10.98 12.64 8.19
CA LEU A 8 -10.96 14.06 7.89
C LEU A 8 -10.20 14.35 6.58
N LEU A 9 -8.98 13.82 6.45
CA LEU A 9 -8.15 13.98 5.25
C LEU A 9 -8.81 13.41 3.99
N LEU A 10 -9.41 12.22 4.11
CA LEU A 10 -10.16 11.61 3.02
C LEU A 10 -11.39 12.43 2.64
N SER A 11 -12.09 13.01 3.62
CA SER A 11 -13.26 13.85 3.38
C SER A 11 -12.90 15.15 2.67
N ILE A 12 -11.79 15.80 3.04
CA ILE A 12 -11.27 17.00 2.36
C ILE A 12 -11.05 16.73 0.86
N LEU A 13 -10.40 15.62 0.52
CA LEU A 13 -10.15 15.25 -0.88
C LEU A 13 -11.44 14.87 -1.61
N LYS A 14 -12.34 14.14 -0.94
CA LYS A 14 -13.64 13.73 -1.49
C LYS A 14 -14.55 14.93 -1.79
N ASP A 15 -14.62 15.90 -0.88
CA ASP A 15 -15.43 17.12 -1.05
C ASP A 15 -14.91 17.97 -2.22
N ALA A 16 -13.60 17.91 -2.46
CA ALA A 16 -12.98 18.46 -3.66
C ALA A 16 -13.13 17.57 -4.90
N SER A 17 -13.94 16.52 -4.88
CA SER A 17 -14.14 15.56 -5.98
C SER A 17 -12.86 14.90 -6.48
N ILE A 18 -11.88 14.68 -5.60
CA ILE A 18 -10.64 13.97 -5.91
C ILE A 18 -10.78 12.51 -5.45
N PRO A 19 -10.75 11.54 -6.38
CA PRO A 19 -10.65 10.13 -6.03
C PRO A 19 -9.39 9.88 -5.20
N VAL A 20 -9.50 9.08 -4.15
CA VAL A 20 -8.39 8.80 -3.24
C VAL A 20 -8.43 7.33 -2.82
N CYS A 21 -7.26 6.75 -2.60
CA CYS A 21 -7.07 5.41 -2.07
C CYS A 21 -6.01 5.41 -0.96
N VAL A 22 -6.24 4.66 0.11
CA VAL A 22 -5.25 4.42 1.18
C VAL A 22 -4.33 3.28 0.75
N VAL A 23 -3.04 3.54 0.58
CA VAL A 23 -2.03 2.59 0.08
C VAL A 23 -0.93 2.38 1.13
N GLY A 24 0.20 1.78 0.72
CA GLY A 24 1.38 1.66 1.58
C GLY A 24 1.21 0.70 2.75
N GLU A 25 1.88 1.01 3.87
CA GLU A 25 1.90 0.18 5.09
C GLU A 25 0.50 -0.12 5.63
N PHE A 26 -0.43 0.83 5.51
CA PHE A 26 -1.82 0.63 5.94
C PHE A 26 -2.52 -0.44 5.10
N ALA A 27 -2.41 -0.35 3.76
CA ALA A 27 -3.00 -1.34 2.86
C ALA A 27 -2.32 -2.72 2.97
N LEU A 28 -1.03 -2.76 3.29
CA LEU A 28 -0.32 -4.00 3.64
C LEU A 28 -0.95 -4.65 4.88
N ASN A 29 -1.18 -3.88 5.96
CA ASN A 29 -1.85 -4.39 7.17
C ASN A 29 -3.26 -4.92 6.90
N TYR A 30 -4.00 -4.27 6.00
CA TYR A 30 -5.31 -4.73 5.57
C TYR A 30 -5.23 -6.11 4.89
N TYR A 31 -4.17 -6.37 4.13
CA TYR A 31 -3.87 -7.67 3.51
C TYR A 31 -2.98 -8.57 4.37
N ASN A 32 -3.19 -8.55 5.68
CA ASN A 32 -2.56 -9.46 6.65
C ASN A 32 -1.02 -9.41 6.70
N VAL A 33 -0.42 -8.31 6.25
CA VAL A 33 1.02 -8.07 6.35
C VAL A 33 1.32 -7.18 7.56
N PRO A 34 1.83 -7.72 8.69
CA PRO A 34 1.99 -6.96 9.91
C PRO A 34 3.10 -5.89 9.77
N ARG A 35 2.70 -4.62 9.77
CA ARG A 35 3.55 -3.43 9.68
C ARG A 35 3.20 -2.42 10.75
N VAL A 36 4.22 -1.76 11.27
CA VAL A 36 4.01 -0.49 11.98
C VAL A 36 3.73 0.57 10.93
N VAL A 37 2.59 1.26 11.03
CA VAL A 37 2.23 2.33 10.08
C VAL A 37 2.85 3.63 10.56
N HIS A 38 3.86 4.12 9.85
CA HIS A 38 4.57 5.35 10.20
C HIS A 38 3.95 6.59 9.55
N ASP A 39 3.59 6.48 8.27
CA ASP A 39 2.96 7.54 7.50
C ASP A 39 1.63 7.04 6.93
N LEU A 40 0.67 7.95 6.77
CA LEU A 40 -0.52 7.67 5.96
C LEU A 40 -0.18 7.90 4.50
N GLU A 41 -0.24 6.85 3.70
CA GLU A 41 0.06 6.91 2.28
C GLU A 41 -1.24 6.94 1.50
N LEU A 42 -1.47 8.03 0.77
CA LEU A 42 -2.65 8.22 -0.05
C LEU A 42 -2.25 8.25 -1.51
N CYS A 43 -3.08 7.64 -2.36
CA CYS A 43 -2.93 7.61 -3.79
C CYS A 43 -4.08 8.40 -4.43
N VAL A 44 -3.77 9.31 -5.35
CA VAL A 44 -4.74 10.10 -6.14
C VAL A 44 -4.46 9.96 -7.64
N PRO A 45 -5.40 10.28 -8.54
CA PRO A 45 -5.10 10.31 -9.98
C PRO A 45 -3.88 11.21 -10.28
N ALA A 46 -2.99 10.76 -11.16
CA ALA A 46 -1.76 11.51 -11.49
C ALA A 46 -2.04 12.97 -11.90
N ASN A 47 -3.11 13.20 -12.67
CA ASN A 47 -3.54 14.54 -13.10
C ASN A 47 -4.06 15.43 -11.96
N ASP A 48 -4.47 14.84 -10.83
CA ASP A 48 -4.99 15.57 -9.67
C ASP A 48 -3.93 15.80 -8.58
N LEU A 49 -2.71 15.25 -8.70
CA LEU A 49 -1.69 15.34 -7.64
C LEU A 49 -1.42 16.78 -7.19
N SER A 50 -1.18 17.69 -8.15
CA SER A 50 -0.92 19.11 -7.83
C SER A 50 -2.12 19.75 -7.12
N ARG A 51 -3.34 19.43 -7.56
CA ARG A 51 -4.57 19.97 -6.99
C ARG A 51 -4.82 19.43 -5.59
N ALA A 52 -4.68 18.12 -5.39
CA ALA A 52 -4.77 17.45 -4.10
C ALA A 52 -3.78 18.03 -3.09
N SER A 53 -2.53 18.23 -3.51
CA SER A 53 -1.49 18.86 -2.71
C SER A 53 -1.90 20.28 -2.28
N SER A 54 -2.37 21.12 -3.20
CA SER A 54 -2.78 22.50 -2.86
C SER A 54 -4.01 22.54 -1.93
N ILE A 55 -4.95 21.60 -2.08
CA ILE A 55 -6.12 21.51 -1.20
C ILE A 55 -5.73 21.15 0.22
N LEU A 56 -4.85 20.15 0.41
CA LEU A 56 -4.34 19.81 1.74
C LEU A 56 -3.52 20.97 2.32
N GLU A 57 -2.63 21.58 1.54
CA GLU A 57 -1.82 22.73 1.96
C GLU A 57 -2.67 23.93 2.42
N ALA A 58 -3.88 24.08 1.89
CA ALA A 58 -4.82 25.11 2.32
C ALA A 58 -5.42 24.85 3.71
N GLN A 59 -5.40 23.62 4.22
CA GLN A 59 -5.93 23.23 5.53
C GLN A 59 -4.92 23.49 6.65
N LYS A 60 -4.57 24.76 6.87
CA LYS A 60 -3.50 25.17 7.80
C LYS A 60 -3.72 24.74 9.26
N ASP A 61 -4.97 24.54 9.66
CA ASP A 61 -5.32 24.08 11.01
C ASP A 61 -5.29 22.56 11.15
N VAL A 62 -5.10 21.82 10.05
CA VAL A 62 -5.10 20.35 10.01
C VAL A 62 -3.71 19.82 9.70
N VAL A 63 -3.04 20.42 8.71
CA VAL A 63 -1.75 19.95 8.23
C VAL A 63 -0.75 21.08 7.99
N GLU A 64 0.52 20.73 8.10
CA GLU A 64 1.65 21.57 7.71
C GLU A 64 2.44 20.88 6.60
N LYS A 65 2.78 21.60 5.53
CA LYS A 65 3.60 21.02 4.46
C LYS A 65 5.03 20.81 4.94
N VAL A 66 5.54 19.61 4.73
CA VAL A 66 6.90 19.25 5.11
C VAL A 66 7.83 19.57 3.95
N SER A 67 8.89 20.35 4.22
CA SER A 67 10.00 20.49 3.28
C SER A 67 10.83 19.20 3.29
N ASP A 68 11.29 18.76 2.11
CA ASP A 68 12.01 17.50 1.93
C ASP A 68 13.02 17.24 3.06
N ASN A 69 12.78 16.18 3.82
CA ASN A 69 13.60 15.77 4.94
C ASN A 69 14.25 14.40 4.67
N GLU A 70 15.32 14.13 5.42
CA GLU A 70 16.17 12.95 5.32
C GLU A 70 15.41 11.66 4.99
N TYR A 71 15.75 11.06 3.85
CA TYR A 71 15.26 9.77 3.43
C TYR A 71 16.28 8.70 3.82
N ASN A 72 15.79 7.52 4.17
CA ASN A 72 16.61 6.33 4.38
C ASN A 72 16.21 5.24 3.37
N ILE A 73 16.90 4.11 3.42
CA ILE A 73 16.68 2.99 2.49
C ILE A 73 15.24 2.44 2.48
N TYR A 74 14.45 2.73 3.51
CA TYR A 74 13.04 2.33 3.62
C TYR A 74 12.06 3.43 3.22
N THR A 75 12.49 4.70 3.15
CA THR A 75 11.61 5.84 2.82
C THR A 75 11.97 6.54 1.51
N GLU A 76 13.05 6.14 0.84
CA GLU A 76 13.54 6.74 -0.41
C GLU A 76 12.48 6.79 -1.51
N TYR A 77 11.57 5.80 -1.56
CA TYR A 77 10.48 5.75 -2.54
C TYR A 77 9.44 6.87 -2.38
N LYS A 78 9.43 7.56 -1.23
CA LYS A 78 8.57 8.72 -0.93
C LYS A 78 9.13 10.02 -1.53
N ARG A 79 10.37 10.02 -2.04
CA ARG A 79 11.05 11.21 -2.56
C ARG A 79 10.29 11.81 -3.75
N GLY A 80 10.13 13.14 -3.72
CA GLY A 80 9.48 13.89 -4.79
C GLY A 80 7.95 13.89 -4.73
N PHE A 81 7.35 13.22 -3.74
CA PHE A 81 5.91 13.26 -3.50
C PHE A 81 5.55 14.29 -2.42
N PRO A 82 4.43 15.02 -2.55
CA PRO A 82 3.97 15.96 -1.53
C PRO A 82 3.77 15.27 -0.17
N ARG A 83 4.33 15.87 0.88
CA ARG A 83 4.26 15.38 2.25
C ARG A 83 3.74 16.45 3.21
N PHE A 84 2.91 16.03 4.14
CA PHE A 84 2.24 16.89 5.11
C PHE A 84 2.30 16.29 6.50
N HIS A 85 2.62 17.07 7.52
CA HIS A 85 2.54 16.68 8.91
C HIS A 85 1.13 16.96 9.43
N VAL A 86 0.49 15.99 10.08
CA VAL A 86 -0.82 16.15 10.69
C VAL A 86 -0.67 16.70 12.11
N LEU A 87 -1.26 17.86 12.37
CA LEU A 87 -1.00 18.64 13.58
C LEU A 87 -1.53 17.97 14.86
N THR A 88 -2.57 17.14 14.76
CA THR A 88 -3.25 16.51 15.90
C THR A 88 -2.51 15.29 16.46
N THR A 89 -1.89 14.48 15.59
CA THR A 89 -1.39 13.13 15.95
C THR A 89 0.01 12.81 15.48
N SER A 90 0.75 13.82 15.00
CA SER A 90 2.19 13.77 14.72
C SER A 90 2.65 12.67 13.75
N PHE A 91 1.78 12.26 12.82
CA PHE A 91 2.17 11.41 11.67
C PHE A 91 2.20 12.24 10.38
N CYS A 92 2.88 11.76 9.35
CA CYS A 92 2.84 12.43 8.04
C CYS A 92 1.91 11.73 7.05
N VAL A 93 1.32 12.52 6.17
CA VAL A 93 0.59 12.07 4.98
C VAL A 93 1.50 12.25 3.78
N VAL A 94 1.56 11.25 2.90
CA VAL A 94 2.27 11.33 1.61
C VAL A 94 1.28 11.10 0.47
N LEU A 95 1.30 11.95 -0.55
CA LEU A 95 0.45 11.85 -1.74
C LEU A 95 1.21 11.21 -2.91
N PHE A 96 0.86 9.96 -3.23
CA PHE A 96 1.29 9.24 -4.42
C PHE A 96 0.32 9.40 -5.59
N THR A 97 0.76 9.03 -6.79
CA THR A 97 -0.11 8.92 -7.96
C THR A 97 -0.56 7.48 -8.20
N ASP A 98 -1.76 7.32 -8.78
CA ASP A 98 -2.28 6.03 -9.21
C ASP A 98 -1.41 5.34 -10.26
N GLU A 99 -0.76 6.10 -11.15
CA GLU A 99 0.24 5.59 -12.07
C GLU A 99 1.46 5.03 -11.35
N TYR A 100 1.94 5.72 -10.30
CA TYR A 100 3.08 5.25 -9.50
C TYR A 100 2.73 3.97 -8.76
N CYS A 101 1.54 3.90 -8.16
CA CYS A 101 1.04 2.74 -7.42
C CYS A 101 0.54 1.60 -8.33
N GLY A 102 0.43 1.80 -9.64
CA GLY A 102 -0.11 0.81 -10.57
C GLY A 102 -1.62 0.60 -10.46
N LEU A 103 -2.35 1.58 -9.91
CA LEU A 103 -3.79 1.56 -9.67
C LEU A 103 -4.59 2.36 -10.70
N ASN A 104 -3.95 2.92 -11.74
CA ASN A 104 -4.65 3.68 -12.78
C ASN A 104 -5.51 2.77 -13.69
N PRO A 105 -6.80 3.08 -13.92
CA PRO A 105 -7.58 4.18 -13.33
C PRO A 105 -8.04 3.86 -11.90
N LEU A 106 -7.82 4.80 -10.96
CA LEU A 106 -7.93 4.56 -9.52
C LEU A 106 -9.26 3.94 -9.08
N GLN A 107 -10.39 4.49 -9.54
CA GLN A 107 -11.72 4.11 -9.10
C GLN A 107 -12.11 2.67 -9.47
N GLN A 108 -11.46 2.08 -10.49
CA GLN A 108 -11.72 0.71 -10.92
C GLN A 108 -10.94 -0.33 -10.10
N ASN A 109 -9.96 0.12 -9.31
CA ASN A 109 -9.06 -0.72 -8.54
C ASN A 109 -9.29 -0.57 -7.03
N LEU A 110 -10.47 -0.11 -6.60
CA LEU A 110 -10.86 0.00 -5.19
C LEU A 110 -11.68 -1.20 -4.76
N VAL A 111 -11.50 -1.63 -3.52
CA VAL A 111 -12.31 -2.67 -2.89
C VAL A 111 -13.78 -2.22 -2.88
N SER A 112 -14.66 -3.03 -3.44
CA SER A 112 -16.10 -2.78 -3.42
C SER A 112 -16.71 -3.05 -2.05
N LYS A 113 -17.91 -2.52 -1.80
CA LYS A 113 -18.65 -2.80 -0.56
C LYS A 113 -18.88 -4.30 -0.35
N GLN A 114 -19.14 -5.04 -1.43
CA GLN A 114 -19.37 -6.48 -1.38
C GLN A 114 -18.10 -7.25 -0.98
N GLU A 115 -16.94 -6.85 -1.52
CA GLU A 115 -15.65 -7.42 -1.12
C GLU A 115 -15.34 -7.13 0.35
N HIS A 116 -15.64 -5.91 0.84
CA HIS A 116 -15.51 -5.59 2.26
C HIS A 116 -16.39 -6.49 3.13
N GLU A 117 -17.64 -6.76 2.73
CA GLU A 117 -18.55 -7.64 3.46
C GLU A 117 -18.00 -9.07 3.57
N GLY A 118 -17.43 -9.61 2.49
CA GLY A 118 -16.78 -10.92 2.50
C GLY A 118 -15.47 -10.97 3.30
N ALA A 119 -14.81 -9.82 3.51
CA ALA A 119 -13.53 -9.73 4.22
C ALA A 119 -13.66 -9.43 5.72
N LYS A 120 -14.85 -9.09 6.25
CA LYS A 120 -15.04 -8.64 7.65
C LYS A 120 -14.48 -9.61 8.69
N ASP A 121 -14.57 -10.91 8.42
CA ASP A 121 -14.11 -11.95 9.34
C ASP A 121 -12.64 -12.34 9.14
N ASN A 122 -11.97 -11.77 8.13
CA ASN A 122 -10.63 -12.14 7.68
C ASN A 122 -9.60 -11.01 7.83
N TYR A 123 -9.97 -9.92 8.52
CA TYR A 123 -9.01 -8.85 8.84
C TYR A 123 -7.98 -9.32 9.87
N SER A 124 -6.74 -8.84 9.73
CA SER A 124 -5.69 -9.13 10.70
C SER A 124 -6.04 -8.61 12.08
N LYS A 125 -5.60 -9.31 13.14
CA LYS A 125 -5.78 -8.81 14.51
C LYS A 125 -5.10 -7.46 14.71
N GLN A 126 -3.92 -7.29 14.09
CA GLN A 126 -3.12 -6.08 14.18
C GLN A 126 -3.87 -4.84 13.67
N ILE A 127 -4.59 -4.95 12.54
CA ILE A 127 -5.40 -3.81 12.06
C ILE A 127 -6.64 -3.60 12.93
N LEU A 128 -7.22 -4.68 13.46
CA LEU A 128 -8.39 -4.63 14.33
C LEU A 128 -8.10 -4.07 15.73
N ASP A 129 -6.85 -4.15 16.20
CA ASP A 129 -6.40 -3.52 17.45
C ASP A 129 -6.43 -1.98 17.36
N CYS A 130 -6.39 -1.42 16.15
CA CYS A 130 -6.42 0.03 15.92
C CYS A 130 -7.73 0.51 15.26
N PHE A 131 -8.40 -0.33 14.47
CA PHE A 131 -9.58 0.04 13.69
C PHE A 131 -10.67 -1.01 13.77
N SER A 132 -11.90 -0.61 14.05
CA SER A 132 -13.04 -1.52 13.96
C SER A 132 -13.30 -1.95 12.51
N ALA A 133 -13.88 -3.14 12.32
CA ALA A 133 -14.28 -3.62 11.00
C ALA A 133 -15.21 -2.64 10.27
N GLY A 134 -16.09 -1.94 11.00
CA GLY A 134 -16.97 -0.91 10.44
C GLY A 134 -16.18 0.29 9.87
N GLN A 135 -15.16 0.75 10.60
CA GLN A 135 -14.27 1.82 10.13
C GLN A 135 -13.49 1.40 8.88
N LEU A 136 -13.00 0.15 8.83
CA LEU A 136 -12.28 -0.36 7.66
C LEU A 136 -13.15 -0.42 6.41
N THR A 137 -14.45 -0.73 6.53
CA THR A 137 -15.36 -0.85 5.38
C THR A 137 -15.67 0.46 4.65
N ILE A 138 -15.33 1.60 5.26
CA ILE A 138 -15.54 2.91 4.64
C ILE A 138 -14.26 3.53 4.08
N LEU A 139 -13.10 2.89 4.31
CA LEU A 139 -11.83 3.36 3.76
C LEU A 139 -11.70 2.92 2.30
N PRO A 140 -11.25 3.81 1.39
CA PRO A 140 -11.02 3.44 0.01
C PRO A 140 -9.70 2.66 -0.10
N LEU A 141 -9.77 1.35 0.04
CA LEU A 141 -8.60 0.46 -0.02
C LEU A 141 -8.43 -0.12 -1.44
N PRO A 142 -7.20 -0.43 -1.88
CA PRO A 142 -6.96 -0.94 -3.22
C PRO A 142 -7.32 -2.43 -3.27
N GLN A 143 -7.83 -2.91 -4.40
CA GLN A 143 -7.99 -4.34 -4.62
C GLN A 143 -6.63 -5.05 -4.61
N PHE A 144 -6.63 -6.29 -4.15
CA PHE A 144 -5.40 -7.04 -3.90
C PHE A 144 -4.54 -7.22 -5.15
N ALA A 145 -5.13 -7.75 -6.24
CA ALA A 145 -4.40 -8.04 -7.46
C ALA A 145 -3.73 -6.80 -8.09
N PRO A 146 -4.43 -5.67 -8.34
CA PRO A 146 -3.77 -4.49 -8.89
C PRO A 146 -2.75 -3.88 -7.94
N PHE A 147 -2.99 -3.91 -6.62
CA PHE A 147 -2.04 -3.43 -5.62
C PHE A 147 -0.73 -4.23 -5.63
N PHE A 148 -0.83 -5.56 -5.62
CA PHE A 148 0.31 -6.47 -5.71
C PHE A 148 1.08 -6.28 -7.02
N ILE A 149 0.38 -6.21 -8.16
CA ILE A 149 0.98 -5.97 -9.48
C ILE A 149 1.72 -4.64 -9.51
N GLY A 150 1.18 -3.61 -8.86
CA GLY A 150 1.81 -2.30 -8.69
C GLY A 150 3.22 -2.43 -8.11
N PHE A 151 3.36 -3.14 -7.01
CA PHE A 151 4.66 -3.39 -6.39
C PHE A 151 5.62 -4.18 -7.29
N CYS A 152 5.16 -5.27 -7.91
CA CYS A 152 5.98 -6.05 -8.85
C CYS A 152 6.48 -5.20 -10.02
N ARG A 153 5.59 -4.38 -10.61
CA ARG A 153 5.95 -3.48 -11.71
C ARG A 153 6.95 -2.43 -11.28
N SER A 154 6.79 -1.87 -10.08
CA SER A 154 7.71 -0.86 -9.57
C SER A 154 9.12 -1.44 -9.38
N TYR A 155 9.23 -2.65 -8.83
CA TYR A 155 10.53 -3.32 -8.74
C TYR A 155 11.13 -3.63 -10.12
N VAL A 156 10.39 -4.25 -11.03
CA VAL A 156 10.90 -4.62 -12.36
C VAL A 156 11.35 -3.39 -13.16
N LYS A 157 10.60 -2.29 -13.10
CA LYS A 157 10.87 -1.09 -13.90
C LYS A 157 11.86 -0.12 -13.25
N LYS A 158 11.75 0.09 -11.93
CA LYS A 158 12.47 1.13 -11.19
C LYS A 158 13.53 0.58 -10.23
N GLN A 159 13.61 -0.75 -10.07
CA GLN A 159 14.49 -1.41 -9.09
C GLN A 159 14.24 -0.95 -7.64
N GLU A 160 12.99 -0.58 -7.33
CA GLU A 160 12.58 -0.18 -5.97
C GLU A 160 12.53 -1.41 -5.04
N ILE A 161 13.54 -1.54 -4.18
CA ILE A 161 13.69 -2.68 -3.27
C ILE A 161 12.51 -2.77 -2.27
N THR A 162 12.01 -1.62 -1.79
CA THR A 162 10.86 -1.57 -0.87
C THR A 162 9.61 -2.17 -1.50
N SER A 163 9.40 -1.98 -2.80
CA SER A 163 8.30 -2.62 -3.53
C SER A 163 8.48 -4.14 -3.63
N ALA A 164 9.71 -4.63 -3.86
CA ALA A 164 9.96 -6.07 -3.87
C ALA A 164 9.68 -6.71 -2.51
N ILE A 165 10.09 -6.07 -1.42
CA ILE A 165 9.81 -6.51 -0.04
C ILE A 165 8.30 -6.50 0.21
N ALA A 166 7.59 -5.44 -0.19
CA ALA A 166 6.13 -5.35 -0.02
C ALA A 166 5.40 -6.48 -0.79
N ALA A 167 5.81 -6.76 -2.03
CA ALA A 167 5.26 -7.87 -2.82
C ALA A 167 5.50 -9.23 -2.16
N GLU A 168 6.73 -9.51 -1.71
CA GLU A 168 7.06 -10.75 -0.99
C GLU A 168 6.20 -10.92 0.26
N MET A 169 6.07 -9.87 1.06
CA MET A 169 5.26 -9.96 2.27
C MET A 169 3.77 -10.15 1.98
N LEU A 170 3.25 -9.63 0.87
CA LEU A 170 1.87 -9.89 0.45
C LEU A 170 1.65 -11.34 0.03
N VAL A 171 2.66 -11.99 -0.55
CA VAL A 171 2.61 -13.45 -0.82
C VAL A 171 2.43 -14.22 0.48
N ASP A 172 3.25 -13.91 1.49
CA ASP A 172 3.19 -14.59 2.79
C ASP A 172 1.91 -14.25 3.57
N GLY A 173 1.52 -12.97 3.60
CA GLY A 173 0.36 -12.49 4.34
C GLY A 173 -0.97 -13.02 3.81
N MET A 174 -1.06 -13.22 2.50
CA MET A 174 -2.28 -13.71 1.83
C MET A 174 -2.23 -15.21 1.51
N ASP A 175 -1.19 -15.93 1.95
CA ASP A 175 -0.97 -17.35 1.65
C ASP A 175 -1.10 -17.66 0.15
N LEU A 176 -0.47 -16.82 -0.68
CA LEU A 176 -0.61 -16.93 -2.13
C LEU A 176 0.09 -18.17 -2.65
N LYS A 177 -0.68 -18.98 -3.38
CA LYS A 177 -0.17 -20.14 -4.09
C LYS A 177 0.24 -19.78 -5.51
N GLU A 178 1.13 -20.57 -6.10
CA GLU A 178 1.62 -20.36 -7.46
C GLU A 178 0.44 -20.37 -8.46
N GLU A 179 -0.53 -21.27 -8.28
CA GLU A 179 -1.73 -21.39 -9.12
C GLU A 179 -2.61 -20.14 -9.10
N TRP A 180 -2.70 -19.47 -7.96
CA TRP A 180 -3.43 -18.21 -7.85
C TRP A 180 -2.75 -17.13 -8.71
N CYS A 181 -1.41 -17.09 -8.70
CA CYS A 181 -0.62 -16.17 -9.50
C CYS A 181 -0.83 -16.40 -11.00
N TRP A 182 -0.86 -17.66 -11.46
CA TRP A 182 -1.12 -17.99 -12.86
C TRP A 182 -2.51 -17.57 -13.35
N THR A 183 -3.49 -17.57 -12.44
CA THR A 183 -4.88 -17.23 -12.76
C THR A 183 -5.11 -15.71 -12.82
N HIS A 184 -4.33 -14.94 -12.06
CA HIS A 184 -4.54 -13.50 -11.90
C HIS A 184 -3.46 -12.63 -12.57
N PHE A 185 -2.37 -13.22 -13.09
CA PHE A 185 -1.28 -12.50 -13.74
C PHE A 185 -0.98 -13.02 -15.14
N GLU A 186 -0.82 -12.10 -16.10
CA GLU A 186 -0.29 -12.44 -17.42
C GLU A 186 1.19 -12.88 -17.31
N SER A 187 1.48 -14.05 -17.87
CA SER A 187 2.44 -15.06 -17.41
C SER A 187 3.94 -14.76 -17.53
N GLU A 188 4.37 -13.61 -18.05
CA GLU A 188 5.81 -13.35 -18.24
C GLU A 188 6.39 -12.28 -17.29
N LYS A 189 5.65 -11.21 -16.97
CA LYS A 189 6.25 -10.05 -16.28
C LYS A 189 6.24 -10.16 -14.76
N VAL A 190 5.19 -10.74 -14.18
CA VAL A 190 5.10 -10.97 -12.72
C VAL A 190 5.96 -12.16 -12.31
N THR A 191 5.96 -13.21 -13.13
CA THR A 191 6.77 -14.43 -12.95
C THR A 191 8.27 -14.12 -12.99
N LYS A 192 8.69 -13.14 -13.80
CA LYS A 192 10.08 -12.66 -13.82
C LYS A 192 10.48 -11.99 -12.50
N CYS A 193 9.63 -11.13 -11.92
CA CYS A 193 9.85 -10.53 -10.60
C CYS A 193 9.99 -11.61 -9.49
N MET A 194 9.16 -12.66 -9.56
CA MET A 194 9.22 -13.78 -8.62
C MET A 194 10.47 -14.65 -8.84
N ARG A 195 10.92 -14.84 -10.09
CA ARG A 195 12.09 -15.68 -10.46
C ARG A 195 13.43 -14.97 -10.24
N GLU A 196 13.57 -13.68 -10.54
CA GLU A 196 14.85 -12.97 -10.47
C GLU A 196 15.41 -12.87 -9.04
N ARG A 197 14.54 -12.91 -8.02
CA ARG A 197 14.97 -13.00 -6.62
C ARG A 197 15.43 -14.38 -6.19
N GLN A 198 15.03 -15.46 -6.86
CA GLN A 198 15.64 -16.78 -6.64
C GLN A 198 17.13 -16.79 -7.04
N THR A 199 17.52 -15.95 -7.99
CA THR A 199 18.91 -15.89 -8.51
C THR A 199 19.78 -14.79 -7.90
N ALA A 200 19.19 -13.82 -7.19
CA ALA A 200 19.93 -12.69 -6.58
C ALA A 200 20.53 -13.01 -5.19
N LEU A 201 20.31 -14.23 -4.68
CA LEU A 201 20.87 -14.68 -3.42
C LEU A 201 22.32 -15.16 -3.62
N PRO A 202 23.28 -14.77 -2.76
CA PRO A 202 24.66 -15.23 -2.86
C PRO A 202 24.76 -16.77 -2.84
N PRO A 203 25.74 -17.37 -3.54
CA PRO A 203 25.93 -18.82 -3.52
C PRO A 203 26.12 -19.30 -2.08
N GLY A 204 25.24 -20.20 -1.61
CA GLY A 204 25.25 -20.69 -0.22
C GLY A 204 24.18 -20.05 0.68
N SER A 205 23.44 -19.06 0.20
CA SER A 205 22.17 -18.67 0.84
C SER A 205 21.13 -19.72 0.47
N THR A 206 20.45 -20.29 1.46
CA THR A 206 19.24 -21.06 1.19
C THR A 206 18.30 -20.13 0.42
N PRO A 207 17.81 -20.51 -0.77
CA PRO A 207 16.63 -19.86 -1.32
C PRO A 207 15.61 -19.85 -0.20
N VAL A 208 14.95 -18.72 0.04
CA VAL A 208 13.69 -18.74 0.77
C VAL A 208 12.73 -19.48 -0.17
N TYR A 209 12.87 -20.81 -0.20
CA TYR A 209 11.86 -21.69 -0.71
C TYR A 209 10.65 -21.34 0.13
N TRP A 210 9.66 -20.75 -0.53
CA TRP A 210 8.25 -21.04 -0.33
C TRP A 210 8.10 -22.07 0.79
N ILE A 211 7.89 -21.62 2.02
CA ILE A 211 7.85 -22.51 3.18
C ILE A 211 6.67 -23.43 2.92
N THR A 212 6.95 -24.60 2.35
CA THR A 212 5.97 -25.67 2.23
C THR A 212 5.49 -25.96 3.64
N PRO A 213 4.19 -26.24 3.84
CA PRO A 213 3.59 -26.44 5.17
C PRO A 213 4.24 -27.50 6.07
N GLN A 214 5.22 -28.26 5.57
CA GLN A 214 5.90 -29.35 6.26
C GLN A 214 7.01 -28.91 7.22
N GLN A 215 7.22 -27.62 7.47
CA GLN A 215 8.23 -27.13 8.44
C GLN A 215 7.66 -26.34 9.62
N ARG A 216 6.33 -26.36 9.86
CA ARG A 216 5.74 -25.73 11.07
C ARG A 216 5.68 -26.64 12.30
N ASP A 217 6.00 -27.92 12.17
CA ASP A 217 6.03 -28.86 13.30
C ASP A 217 7.45 -29.40 13.53
N LYS A 218 8.29 -28.58 14.17
CA LYS A 218 9.42 -29.02 15.00
C LYS A 218 9.63 -28.06 16.16
#